data_AF-A0A1G9J8R3-F1
#
_entry.id   AF-A0A1G9J8R3-F1
#
_cell.length_a   1.000
_cell.length_b   1.000
_cell.length_c   1.000
_cell.angle_alpha   90.00
_cell.angle_beta   90.00
_cell.angle_gamma   90.00
#
_symmetry.space_group_name_H-M   'P 1'
#
loop_
_entity.id
_entity.type
_entity.pdbx_description
1 polymer ?
#
loop_
_entity_poly.entity_id
_entity_poly.type
_entity_poly.pdbx_seq_one_letter_code
_entity_poly.pdbx_strand_id
1 'polypeptide(L)'
;MRTHPKHDAIARLLREGLSNGEIGRRLHTDRHAVARIRRGLGLPNIVQRVQTLDEKWAANTRAADGGHVEWTGERGSSSGTPVMRYREQSYSPAAVAFRMRTGRDAQGYVKAECGVKHCVAPAHVQDEAERLAARAELHPGPLTGRCRYGHERAEHGRFEPDGTAYCARCKYLAKFPDKDDRALLPEVQPLKPARSWEEAFRRYAQPVDGGHLVWGGTRANGTPVVSWRGTTVTAARLALRLHTGREPEGRVTRACDVPLCVAGPCLQDRPMRERTNELFAAIFGVAA
;
A
#
# COMPACT_ATOMS: atom_id res chain seq x y z
N MET A 1 -41.77 23.82 40.20
CA MET A 1 -40.77 23.20 39.29
C MET A 1 -41.05 21.71 39.21
N ARG A 2 -41.13 21.10 38.02
CA ARG A 2 -41.29 19.64 37.92
C ARG A 2 -39.99 18.96 38.37
N THR A 3 -40.08 18.08 39.36
CA THR A 3 -38.95 17.25 39.82
C THR A 3 -38.53 16.29 38.72
N HIS A 4 -37.22 16.12 38.53
CA HIS A 4 -36.69 15.17 37.54
C HIS A 4 -37.10 13.74 37.93
N PRO A 5 -37.55 12.87 37.01
CA PRO A 5 -38.05 11.53 37.35
C PRO A 5 -36.98 10.64 38.02
N LYS A 6 -35.70 10.93 37.81
CA LYS A 6 -34.56 10.24 38.43
C LYS A 6 -33.90 11.03 39.56
N HIS A 7 -34.60 11.97 40.19
CA HIS A 7 -34.03 12.89 41.19
C HIS A 7 -33.31 12.13 42.33
N ASP A 8 -33.96 11.15 42.94
CA ASP A 8 -33.41 10.48 44.12
C ASP A 8 -32.21 9.59 43.79
N ALA A 9 -32.24 8.93 42.63
CA ALA A 9 -31.10 8.17 42.11
C ALA A 9 -29.90 9.08 41.83
N ILE A 10 -30.13 10.25 41.24
CA ILE A 10 -29.09 11.26 41.00
C ILE A 10 -28.55 11.77 42.35
N ALA A 11 -29.43 12.13 43.29
CA ALA A 11 -29.05 12.63 44.60
C ALA A 11 -28.19 11.64 45.40
N ARG A 12 -28.52 10.34 45.32
CA ARG A 12 -27.72 9.27 45.93
C ARG A 12 -26.31 9.21 45.35
N LEU A 13 -26.17 9.13 44.01
CA LEU A 13 -24.86 9.08 43.34
C LEU A 13 -24.03 10.36 43.54
N LEU A 14 -24.68 11.52 43.67
CA LEU A 14 -24.01 12.78 43.98
C LEU A 14 -23.39 12.77 45.39
N ARG A 15 -24.07 12.18 46.38
CA ARG A 15 -23.53 12.03 47.75
C ARG A 15 -22.41 11.00 47.82
N GLU A 16 -22.42 10.02 46.93
CA GLU A 16 -21.30 9.08 46.72
C GLU A 16 -20.07 9.74 46.05
N GLY A 17 -20.16 11.02 45.66
CA GLY A 17 -19.03 11.77 45.10
C GLY A 17 -18.79 11.50 43.61
N LEU A 18 -19.77 10.97 42.87
CA LEU A 18 -19.61 10.80 41.42
C LEU A 18 -19.72 12.14 40.68
N SER A 19 -18.99 12.28 39.56
CA SER A 19 -19.07 13.47 38.70
C SER A 19 -20.39 13.52 37.92
N ASN A 20 -20.81 14.72 37.49
CA ASN A 20 -22.06 14.89 36.73
C ASN A 20 -22.05 14.08 35.42
N GLY A 21 -20.89 13.97 34.76
CA GLY A 21 -20.74 13.18 33.53
C GLY A 21 -20.85 11.68 33.79
N GLU A 22 -20.26 11.20 34.88
CA GLU A 22 -20.36 9.79 35.29
C GLU A 22 -21.81 9.39 35.55
N ILE A 23 -22.54 10.22 36.31
CA ILE A 23 -23.95 10.03 36.60
C ILE A 23 -24.79 10.08 35.32
N GLY A 24 -24.49 11.04 34.43
CA GLY A 24 -25.16 11.16 33.13
C GLY A 24 -25.06 9.89 32.29
N ARG A 25 -23.86 9.30 32.21
CA ARG A 25 -23.63 8.02 31.51
C ARG A 25 -24.35 6.87 32.20
N ARG A 26 -24.17 6.72 33.52
CA ARG A 26 -24.71 5.59 34.30
C ARG A 26 -26.23 5.55 34.34
N LEU A 27 -26.88 6.71 34.42
CA LEU A 27 -28.33 6.82 34.50
C LEU A 27 -29.00 7.16 33.16
N HIS A 28 -28.23 7.30 32.07
CA HIS A 28 -28.71 7.80 30.78
C HIS A 28 -29.56 9.07 30.95
N THR A 29 -28.96 10.10 31.56
CA THR A 29 -29.64 11.37 31.86
C THR A 29 -28.80 12.55 31.40
N ASP A 30 -29.45 13.68 31.12
CA ASP A 30 -28.74 14.89 30.73
C ASP A 30 -27.84 15.42 31.87
N ARG A 31 -26.58 15.74 31.52
CA ARG A 31 -25.57 16.22 32.47
C ARG A 31 -25.95 17.57 33.10
N HIS A 32 -26.70 18.42 32.40
CA HIS A 32 -27.15 19.72 32.94
C HIS A 32 -28.28 19.54 33.95
N ALA A 33 -29.14 18.52 33.77
CA ALA A 33 -30.11 18.12 34.78
C ALA A 33 -29.43 17.66 36.08
N VAL A 34 -28.39 16.81 35.98
CA VAL A 34 -27.58 16.39 37.13
C VAL A 34 -26.91 17.59 37.81
N ALA A 35 -26.32 18.50 37.03
CA ALA A 35 -25.70 19.71 37.56
C ALA A 35 -26.70 20.62 38.29
N ARG A 36 -27.95 20.70 37.82
CA ARG A 36 -29.02 21.46 38.47
C ARG A 36 -29.40 20.83 39.81
N ILE A 37 -29.55 19.51 39.86
CA ILE A 37 -29.84 18.78 41.10
C ILE A 37 -28.68 18.95 42.10
N ARG A 38 -27.43 18.84 41.64
CA ARG A 38 -26.24 19.09 42.47
C ARG A 38 -26.28 20.47 43.12
N ARG A 39 -26.58 21.52 42.33
CA ARG A 39 -26.74 22.88 42.87
C ARG A 39 -27.88 22.99 43.87
N GLY A 40 -29.02 22.35 43.60
CA GLY A 40 -30.17 22.32 44.50
C GLY A 40 -29.88 21.62 45.84
N LEU A 41 -28.98 20.64 45.84
CA LEU A 41 -28.52 19.95 47.05
C LEU A 41 -27.39 20.68 47.79
N GLY A 42 -26.91 21.83 47.29
CA GLY A 42 -25.77 22.55 47.87
C GLY A 42 -24.44 21.80 47.79
N LEU A 43 -24.32 20.80 46.91
CA LEU A 43 -23.11 20.00 46.76
C LEU A 43 -22.09 20.74 45.87
N PRO A 44 -20.80 20.82 46.27
CA PRO A 44 -19.78 21.47 45.46
C PRO A 44 -19.62 20.73 44.12
N ASN A 45 -19.28 21.47 43.07
CA ASN A 45 -18.95 20.83 41.81
C ASN A 45 -17.61 20.12 41.96
N ILE A 46 -17.54 18.85 41.56
CA ILE A 46 -16.28 18.13 41.50
C ILE A 46 -15.50 18.73 40.33
N VAL A 47 -14.51 19.56 40.65
CA VAL A 47 -13.55 20.03 39.66
C VAL A 47 -12.80 18.79 39.18
N GLN A 48 -12.98 18.44 37.91
CA GLN A 48 -12.15 17.38 37.34
C GLN A 48 -10.72 17.87 37.42
N ARG A 49 -9.89 17.16 38.20
CA ARG A 49 -8.45 17.37 38.21
C ARG A 49 -7.98 17.27 36.76
N VAL A 50 -7.36 18.33 36.25
CA VAL A 50 -6.71 18.30 34.94
C VAL A 50 -5.62 17.24 35.05
N GLN A 51 -5.83 16.09 34.42
CA GLN A 51 -4.85 15.01 34.41
C GLN A 51 -3.54 15.56 33.87
N THR A 52 -2.41 15.14 34.43
CA THR A 52 -1.12 15.39 33.79
C THR A 52 -1.03 14.59 32.48
N LEU A 53 -0.06 14.93 31.65
CA LEU A 53 0.18 14.18 30.40
C LEU A 53 0.49 12.70 30.69
N ASP A 54 1.25 12.43 31.75
CA ASP A 54 1.64 11.08 32.17
C ASP A 54 0.46 10.32 32.80
N GLU A 55 -0.39 10.99 33.58
CA GLU A 55 -1.64 10.40 34.10
C GLU A 55 -2.61 10.04 32.96
N LYS A 56 -2.72 10.89 31.95
CA LYS A 56 -3.54 10.60 30.76
C LYS A 56 -2.98 9.42 29.98
N TRP A 57 -1.65 9.34 29.85
CA TRP A 57 -0.99 8.20 29.21
C TRP A 57 -1.27 6.91 29.97
N ALA A 58 -1.12 6.90 31.30
CA ALA A 58 -1.38 5.75 32.16
C ALA A 58 -2.84 5.29 32.11
N ALA A 59 -3.79 6.23 32.03
CA ALA A 59 -5.22 5.91 31.90
C ALA A 59 -5.61 5.29 30.55
N ASN A 60 -4.74 5.34 29.54
CA ASN A 60 -4.99 4.83 28.19
C ASN A 60 -3.99 3.73 27.78
N THR A 61 -3.38 3.08 28.77
CA THR A 61 -2.50 1.94 28.55
C THR A 61 -2.95 0.73 29.33
N ARG A 62 -2.60 -0.45 28.81
CA ARG A 62 -2.84 -1.74 29.44
C ARG A 62 -1.56 -2.58 29.36
N ALA A 63 -1.19 -3.19 30.48
CA ALA A 63 -0.10 -4.17 30.49
C ALA A 63 -0.46 -5.36 29.59
N ALA A 64 0.50 -5.82 28.80
CA ALA A 64 0.43 -7.02 27.98
C ALA A 64 1.55 -7.99 28.38
N ASP A 65 1.49 -9.22 27.89
CA ASP A 65 2.48 -10.25 28.22
C ASP A 65 3.91 -9.81 27.86
N GLY A 66 4.92 -10.36 28.54
CA GLY A 66 6.33 -10.05 28.25
C GLY A 66 6.77 -8.62 28.57
N GLY A 67 6.05 -7.90 29.45
CA GLY A 67 6.38 -6.51 29.82
C GLY A 67 6.03 -5.50 28.73
N HIS A 68 5.24 -5.89 27.73
CA HIS A 68 4.72 -4.97 26.74
C HIS A 68 3.60 -4.11 27.33
N VAL A 69 3.37 -2.95 26.71
CA VAL A 69 2.27 -2.05 27.07
C VAL A 69 1.52 -1.70 25.81
N GLU A 70 0.24 -2.04 25.79
CA GLU A 70 -0.68 -1.73 24.69
C GLU A 70 -1.33 -0.37 24.93
N TRP A 71 -1.47 0.41 23.85
CA TRP A 71 -2.29 1.62 23.83
C TRP A 71 -3.77 1.29 23.61
N THR A 72 -4.63 1.66 24.56
CA THR A 72 -6.09 1.46 24.50
C THR A 72 -6.87 2.73 24.14
N GLY A 73 -6.17 3.86 23.95
CA GLY A 73 -6.77 5.15 23.61
C GLY A 73 -7.05 5.37 22.10
N GLU A 74 -7.12 6.63 21.70
CA GLU A 74 -7.41 7.04 20.31
C GLU A 74 -6.32 6.56 19.33
N ARG A 75 -6.74 6.20 18.12
CA ARG A 75 -5.87 5.77 17.02
C ARG A 75 -6.19 6.56 15.75
N GLY A 76 -5.17 6.91 14.98
CA GLY A 76 -5.34 7.56 13.68
C GLY A 76 -6.10 6.66 12.70
N SER A 77 -7.05 7.24 11.96
CA SER A 77 -8.00 6.51 11.11
C SER A 77 -7.37 5.74 9.95
N SER A 78 -6.27 6.25 9.37
CA SER A 78 -5.64 5.63 8.20
C SER A 78 -4.60 4.57 8.54
N SER A 79 -3.85 4.75 9.62
CA SER A 79 -2.67 3.93 9.93
C SER A 79 -2.82 3.09 11.20
N GLY A 80 -3.86 3.33 12.01
CA GLY A 80 -4.00 2.70 13.33
C GLY A 80 -2.94 3.18 14.35
N THR A 81 -2.16 4.20 13.99
CA THR A 81 -1.09 4.74 14.84
C THR A 81 -1.69 5.32 16.12
N PRO A 82 -1.19 4.96 17.31
CA PRO A 82 -1.60 5.56 18.57
C PRO A 82 -1.46 7.08 18.55
N VAL A 83 -2.52 7.80 18.95
CA VAL A 83 -2.51 9.25 19.10
C VAL A 83 -3.10 9.61 20.46
N MET A 84 -2.50 10.57 21.14
CA MET A 84 -3.05 11.12 22.38
C MET A 84 -3.19 12.63 22.28
N ARG A 85 -4.43 13.11 22.22
CA ARG A 85 -4.71 14.55 22.35
C ARG A 85 -4.62 14.94 23.81
N TYR A 86 -3.81 15.94 24.15
CA TYR A 86 -3.76 16.49 25.50
C TYR A 86 -3.72 18.00 25.42
N ARG A 87 -4.74 18.64 26.02
CA ARG A 87 -5.06 20.06 25.77
C ARG A 87 -5.23 20.28 24.26
N GLU A 88 -4.66 21.34 23.71
CA GLU A 88 -4.74 21.70 22.29
C GLU A 88 -3.63 21.05 21.45
N GLN A 89 -2.86 20.12 22.02
CA GLN A 89 -1.73 19.48 21.35
C GLN A 89 -1.97 17.98 21.16
N SER A 90 -1.36 17.41 20.12
CA SER A 90 -1.34 15.98 19.85
C SER A 90 0.03 15.41 20.15
N TYR A 91 0.07 14.35 20.94
CA TYR A 91 1.29 13.65 21.33
C TYR A 91 1.27 12.21 20.81
N SER A 92 2.46 11.70 20.49
CA SER A 92 2.67 10.26 20.31
C SER A 92 2.75 9.58 21.68
N PRO A 93 1.90 8.58 21.99
CA PRO A 93 2.01 7.81 23.22
C PRO A 93 3.39 7.18 23.43
N ALA A 94 4.06 6.78 22.35
CA ALA A 94 5.43 6.26 22.43
C ALA A 94 6.42 7.36 22.84
N ALA A 95 6.25 8.59 22.36
CA ALA A 95 7.11 9.71 22.75
C ALA A 95 6.91 10.13 24.21
N VAL A 96 5.68 10.03 24.74
CA VAL A 96 5.42 10.25 26.16
C VAL A 96 6.08 9.16 27.01
N ALA A 97 5.94 7.89 26.62
CA ALA A 97 6.62 6.77 27.30
C ALA A 97 8.15 6.92 27.29
N PHE A 98 8.71 7.37 26.16
CA PHE A 98 10.13 7.67 26.02
C PHE A 98 10.58 8.76 27.00
N ARG A 99 9.83 9.86 27.11
CA ARG A 99 10.10 10.93 28.06
C ARG A 99 9.98 10.47 29.50
N MET A 100 8.99 9.65 29.83
CA MET A 100 8.83 9.07 31.17
C MET A 100 10.05 8.23 31.57
N ARG A 101 10.62 7.46 30.64
CA ARG A 101 11.84 6.67 30.91
C ARG A 101 13.08 7.55 31.07
N THR A 102 13.27 8.52 30.17
CA THR A 102 14.56 9.19 29.99
C THR A 102 14.64 10.57 30.64
N GLY A 103 13.51 11.16 31.04
CA GLY A 103 13.43 12.53 31.53
C GLY A 103 13.63 13.61 30.46
N ARG A 104 13.84 13.24 29.18
CA ARG A 104 14.04 14.16 28.05
C ARG A 104 12.98 13.99 26.97
N ASP A 105 12.72 15.04 26.21
CA ASP A 105 11.89 14.94 25.02
C ASP A 105 12.61 14.12 23.92
N ALA A 106 11.81 13.45 23.10
CA ALA A 106 12.30 12.61 22.03
C ALA A 106 12.85 13.47 20.86
N GLN A 107 13.96 13.03 20.28
CA GLN A 107 14.50 13.61 19.06
C GLN A 107 13.98 12.81 17.86
N GLY A 108 13.03 13.38 17.12
CA GLY A 108 12.41 12.75 15.96
C GLY A 108 11.37 11.68 16.33
N TYR A 109 11.28 10.62 15.51
CA TYR A 109 10.26 9.58 15.68
C TYR A 109 10.65 8.56 16.74
N VAL A 110 9.69 8.25 17.62
CA VAL A 110 9.83 7.18 18.62
C VAL A 110 9.18 5.91 18.11
N LYS A 111 9.92 4.80 18.15
CA LYS A 111 9.47 3.47 17.73
C LYS A 111 9.73 2.44 18.81
N ALA A 112 8.92 1.39 18.82
CA ALA A 112 9.17 0.23 19.64
C ALA A 112 10.18 -0.70 18.96
N GLU A 113 11.21 -1.11 19.68
CA GLU A 113 12.24 -2.06 19.20
C GLU A 113 11.90 -3.52 19.57
N CYS A 114 10.91 -3.73 20.43
CA CYS A 114 10.53 -5.06 20.93
C CYS A 114 9.76 -5.96 19.93
N GLY A 115 9.63 -5.57 18.66
CA GLY A 115 8.88 -6.30 17.64
C GLY A 115 7.34 -6.25 17.76
N VAL A 116 6.79 -5.94 18.94
CA VAL A 116 5.34 -5.78 19.13
C VAL A 116 4.85 -4.47 18.52
N LYS A 117 3.95 -4.60 17.54
CA LYS A 117 3.37 -3.46 16.82
C LYS A 117 2.70 -2.49 17.79
N HIS A 118 3.14 -1.24 17.77
CA HIS A 118 2.61 -0.16 18.60
C HIS A 118 2.73 -0.38 20.12
N CYS A 119 3.69 -1.20 20.57
CA CYS A 119 4.07 -1.22 21.98
C CYS A 119 4.49 0.19 22.42
N VAL A 120 3.99 0.62 23.58
CA VAL A 120 4.34 1.92 24.18
C VAL A 120 5.07 1.75 25.51
N ALA A 121 5.55 0.54 25.83
CA ALA A 121 6.26 0.31 27.08
C ALA A 121 7.50 1.22 27.16
N PRO A 122 7.72 2.00 28.24
CA PRO A 122 8.85 2.91 28.33
C PRO A 122 10.21 2.23 28.05
N ALA A 123 10.41 1.01 28.53
CA ALA A 123 11.64 0.23 28.31
C ALA A 123 11.83 -0.24 26.84
N HIS A 124 10.78 -0.28 26.02
CA HIS A 124 10.81 -0.84 24.67
C HIS A 124 10.84 0.20 23.56
N VAL A 125 10.72 1.48 23.89
CA VAL A 125 10.67 2.56 22.90
C VAL A 125 12.00 3.29 22.79
N GLN A 126 12.42 3.66 21.59
CA GLN A 126 13.62 4.47 21.34
C GLN A 126 13.30 5.58 20.36
N ASP A 127 13.91 6.75 20.55
CA ASP A 127 13.82 7.85 19.59
C ASP A 127 14.75 7.64 18.39
N GLU A 128 14.77 8.57 17.43
CA GLU A 128 15.62 8.40 16.24
C GLU A 128 17.11 8.51 16.60
N ALA A 129 17.46 9.37 17.55
CA ALA A 129 18.84 9.56 17.98
C ALA A 129 19.43 8.28 18.62
N GLU A 130 18.72 7.64 19.57
CA GLU A 130 19.15 6.38 20.17
C GLU A 130 19.25 5.25 19.12
N ARG A 131 18.30 5.18 18.19
CA ARG A 131 18.33 4.18 17.12
C ARG A 131 19.49 4.39 16.15
N LEU A 132 19.86 5.64 15.86
CA LEU A 132 21.03 5.96 15.05
C LEU A 132 22.32 5.62 15.77
N ALA A 133 22.43 5.91 17.07
CA ALA A 133 23.58 5.54 17.88
C ALA A 133 23.75 4.01 17.95
N ALA A 134 22.68 3.27 18.25
CA ALA A 134 22.70 1.80 18.27
C ALA A 134 23.10 1.21 16.90
N ARG A 135 22.62 1.79 15.79
CA ARG A 135 23.08 1.39 14.44
C ARG A 135 24.55 1.70 14.20
N ALA A 136 25.05 2.82 14.70
CA ALA A 136 26.45 3.20 14.54
C ALA A 136 27.38 2.26 15.33
N GLU A 137 26.95 1.79 16.51
CA GLU A 137 27.68 0.79 17.30
C GLU A 137 27.79 -0.55 16.59
N LEU A 138 26.70 -1.01 15.97
CA LEU A 138 26.69 -2.27 15.21
C LEU A 138 27.52 -2.17 13.91
N HIS A 139 27.70 -0.96 13.38
CA HIS A 139 28.32 -0.72 12.08
C HIS A 139 29.26 0.50 12.12
N PRO A 140 30.55 0.31 12.47
CA PRO A 140 31.49 1.41 12.71
C PRO A 140 31.95 2.14 11.43
N GLY A 141 31.28 1.95 10.28
CA GLY A 141 31.71 2.61 9.05
C GLY A 141 30.69 2.58 7.92
N PRO A 142 30.87 3.47 6.92
CA PRO A 142 30.06 3.47 5.72
C PRO A 142 30.26 2.18 4.94
N LEU A 143 29.19 1.71 4.28
CA LEU A 143 29.30 0.59 3.37
C LEU A 143 30.08 1.02 2.13
N THR A 144 31.14 0.30 1.79
CA THR A 144 31.96 0.58 0.59
C THR A 144 31.58 -0.33 -0.58
N GLY A 145 32.00 0.05 -1.78
CA GLY A 145 31.77 -0.69 -3.02
C GLY A 145 30.39 -0.48 -3.64
N ARG A 146 30.08 -1.25 -4.69
CA ARG A 146 28.80 -1.24 -5.41
C ARG A 146 27.95 -2.44 -5.02
N CYS A 147 26.62 -2.27 -5.01
CA CYS A 147 25.71 -3.40 -4.87
C CYS A 147 25.60 -4.21 -6.17
N ARG A 148 24.89 -5.35 -6.15
CA ARG A 148 24.68 -6.23 -7.34
C ARG A 148 24.08 -5.55 -8.57
N TYR A 149 23.56 -4.34 -8.38
CA TYR A 149 22.82 -3.54 -9.33
C TYR A 149 23.58 -2.27 -9.75
N GLY A 150 24.83 -2.13 -9.33
CA GLY A 150 25.71 -1.02 -9.71
C GLY A 150 25.60 0.23 -8.84
N HIS A 151 24.63 0.34 -7.93
CA HIS A 151 24.52 1.50 -7.05
C HIS A 151 25.65 1.57 -6.02
N GLU A 152 26.18 2.77 -5.79
CA GLU A 152 27.21 3.05 -4.78
C GLU A 152 26.66 2.82 -3.36
N ARG A 153 27.31 1.93 -2.61
CA ARG A 153 26.90 1.59 -1.23
C ARG A 153 27.28 2.68 -0.23
N ALA A 154 28.25 3.54 -0.55
CA ALA A 154 28.58 4.67 0.31
C ALA A 154 27.39 5.66 0.42
N GLU A 155 26.60 5.78 -0.64
CA GLU A 155 25.42 6.65 -0.70
C GLU A 155 24.14 5.91 -0.27
N HIS A 156 23.88 4.74 -0.86
CA HIS A 156 22.62 4.02 -0.70
C HIS A 156 22.68 2.84 0.26
N GLY A 157 23.86 2.48 0.76
CA GLY A 157 24.01 1.39 1.71
C GLY A 157 23.31 1.70 3.03
N ARG A 158 22.52 0.75 3.52
CA ARG A 158 21.87 0.79 4.83
C ARG A 158 22.01 -0.57 5.50
N PHE A 159 21.75 -0.62 6.79
CA PHE A 159 21.72 -1.85 7.57
C PHE A 159 20.30 -2.10 8.08
N GLU A 160 19.87 -3.35 8.02
CA GLU A 160 18.69 -3.84 8.73
C GLU A 160 19.00 -3.96 10.24
N PRO A 161 17.98 -4.11 11.11
CA PRO A 161 18.20 -4.27 12.56
C PRO A 161 19.06 -5.48 12.96
N ASP A 162 19.11 -6.52 12.12
CA ASP A 162 19.96 -7.71 12.30
C ASP A 162 21.41 -7.49 11.83
N GLY A 163 21.72 -6.29 11.33
CA GLY A 163 23.00 -5.93 10.77
C GLY A 163 23.21 -6.33 9.32
N THR A 164 22.21 -6.90 8.65
CA THR A 164 22.29 -7.25 7.24
C THR A 164 22.37 -5.98 6.39
N ALA A 165 23.47 -5.84 5.65
CA ALA A 165 23.66 -4.70 4.77
C ALA A 165 22.83 -4.84 3.48
N TYR A 166 22.10 -3.78 3.11
CA TYR A 166 21.33 -3.72 1.86
C TYR A 166 21.49 -2.37 1.15
N CYS A 167 21.07 -2.32 -0.12
CA CYS A 167 21.03 -1.08 -0.88
C CYS A 167 19.61 -0.49 -0.85
N ALA A 168 19.45 0.68 -0.25
CA ALA A 168 18.16 1.37 -0.13
C ALA A 168 17.54 1.70 -1.49
N ARG A 169 18.35 2.06 -2.49
CA ARG A 169 17.89 2.28 -3.88
C ARG A 169 17.31 0.99 -4.46
N CYS A 170 18.00 -0.14 -4.32
CA CYS A 170 17.47 -1.43 -4.79
C CYS A 170 16.17 -1.83 -4.10
N LYS A 171 16.07 -1.64 -2.77
CA LYS A 171 14.84 -1.91 -2.01
C LYS A 171 13.70 -0.99 -2.45
N TYR A 172 14.00 0.29 -2.73
CA TYR A 172 13.03 1.24 -3.25
C TYR A 172 12.54 0.84 -4.64
N LEU A 173 13.44 0.49 -5.56
CA LEU A 173 13.10 0.08 -6.92
C LEU A 173 12.33 -1.24 -6.97
N ALA A 174 12.62 -2.17 -6.06
CA ALA A 174 11.81 -3.38 -5.90
C ALA A 174 10.37 -3.08 -5.47
N LYS A 175 10.15 -2.00 -4.71
CA LYS A 175 8.82 -1.55 -4.29
C LYS A 175 8.11 -0.71 -5.37
N PHE A 176 8.87 0.03 -6.16
CA PHE A 176 8.39 0.96 -7.19
C PHE A 176 9.11 0.70 -8.52
N PRO A 177 8.77 -0.41 -9.21
CA PRO A 177 9.47 -0.82 -10.42
C PRO A 177 9.31 0.19 -11.57
N ASP A 178 8.24 0.98 -11.58
CA ASP A 178 8.00 2.08 -12.52
C ASP A 178 9.00 3.25 -12.36
N LYS A 179 9.69 3.31 -11.21
CA LYS A 179 10.72 4.30 -10.91
C LYS A 179 12.13 3.77 -11.18
N ASP A 180 12.26 2.55 -11.68
CA ASP A 180 13.56 2.02 -12.10
C ASP A 180 13.96 2.70 -13.41
N ASP A 181 14.82 3.70 -13.28
CA ASP A 181 15.47 4.41 -14.37
C ASP A 181 16.34 3.49 -15.24
N ARG A 182 16.69 2.30 -14.75
CA ARG A 182 17.34 1.24 -15.55
C ARG A 182 16.33 0.46 -16.39
N ALA A 183 15.04 0.54 -16.06
CA ALA A 183 13.94 -0.03 -16.83
C ALA A 183 13.29 0.98 -17.79
N LEU A 184 13.75 2.24 -17.80
CA LEU A 184 13.40 3.18 -18.86
C LEU A 184 14.03 2.69 -20.16
N LEU A 185 13.23 1.94 -20.92
CA LEU A 185 13.39 1.86 -22.37
C LEU A 185 13.66 3.28 -22.88
N PRO A 186 14.58 3.45 -23.86
CA PRO A 186 14.95 4.77 -24.36
C PRO A 186 13.69 5.59 -24.61
N GLU A 187 13.72 6.84 -24.15
CA GLU A 187 12.63 7.81 -24.24
C GLU A 187 11.88 7.59 -25.55
N VAL A 188 10.67 7.01 -25.45
CA VAL A 188 9.90 6.61 -26.62
C VAL A 188 9.52 7.90 -27.32
N GLN A 189 10.32 8.29 -28.32
CA GLN A 189 10.00 9.45 -29.13
C GLN A 189 8.57 9.26 -29.60
N PRO A 190 7.69 10.27 -29.44
CA PRO A 190 6.31 10.16 -29.88
C PRO A 190 6.33 9.80 -31.37
N LEU A 191 5.95 8.56 -31.66
CA LEU A 191 6.00 8.04 -33.02
C LEU A 191 5.09 8.92 -33.87
N LYS A 192 5.65 9.54 -34.92
CA LYS A 192 4.88 10.30 -35.92
C LYS A 192 3.64 9.50 -36.31
N PRO A 193 2.46 10.07 -36.59
CA PRO A 193 1.29 9.28 -36.99
C PRO A 193 1.57 8.36 -38.19
N ALA A 194 1.05 7.12 -38.18
CA ALA A 194 1.23 6.19 -39.28
C ALA A 194 0.46 6.65 -40.53
N ARG A 195 1.07 6.53 -41.71
CA ARG A 195 0.46 6.95 -42.98
C ARG A 195 -0.37 5.85 -43.63
N SER A 196 -0.19 4.61 -43.22
CA SER A 196 -0.95 3.45 -43.71
C SER A 196 -1.13 2.39 -42.62
N TRP A 197 -2.03 1.44 -42.86
CA TRP A 197 -2.17 0.24 -42.05
C TRP A 197 -0.86 -0.55 -41.93
N GLU A 198 -0.11 -0.68 -43.03
CA GLU A 198 1.15 -1.42 -43.04
C GLU A 198 2.22 -0.74 -42.18
N GLU A 199 2.32 0.59 -42.25
CA GLU A 199 3.22 1.35 -41.38
C GLU A 199 2.81 1.23 -39.91
N ALA A 200 1.50 1.30 -39.62
CA ALA A 200 0.97 1.13 -38.26
C ALA A 200 1.29 -0.26 -37.70
N PHE A 201 1.21 -1.31 -38.54
CA PHE A 201 1.55 -2.68 -38.17
C PHE A 201 3.05 -2.85 -37.91
N ARG A 202 3.91 -2.43 -38.86
CA ARG A 202 5.37 -2.62 -38.79
C ARG A 202 6.01 -1.94 -37.59
N ARG A 203 5.40 -0.88 -37.05
CA ARG A 203 5.89 -0.21 -35.83
C ARG A 203 5.95 -1.10 -34.60
N TYR A 204 5.08 -2.09 -34.54
CA TYR A 204 4.91 -2.93 -33.36
C TYR A 204 5.21 -4.40 -33.63
N ALA A 205 5.31 -4.81 -34.90
CA ALA A 205 5.71 -6.16 -35.28
C ALA A 205 7.25 -6.26 -35.31
N GLN A 206 7.81 -7.01 -34.37
CA GLN A 206 9.25 -7.22 -34.26
C GLN A 206 9.65 -8.58 -34.83
N PRO A 207 10.63 -8.66 -35.74
CA PRO A 207 11.12 -9.93 -36.22
C PRO A 207 11.80 -10.70 -35.08
N VAL A 208 11.56 -12.01 -35.05
CA VAL A 208 12.29 -12.96 -34.21
C VAL A 208 12.71 -14.16 -35.08
N ASP A 209 13.60 -14.99 -34.56
CA ASP A 209 14.18 -16.12 -35.30
C ASP A 209 13.10 -17.05 -35.89
N GLY A 210 13.42 -17.69 -37.02
CA GLY A 210 12.51 -18.61 -37.70
C GLY A 210 11.42 -17.96 -38.57
N GLY A 211 11.55 -16.66 -38.89
CA GLY A 211 10.60 -15.96 -39.75
C GLY A 211 9.31 -15.52 -39.03
N HIS A 212 9.33 -15.51 -37.69
CA HIS A 212 8.21 -15.07 -36.88
C HIS A 212 8.24 -13.55 -36.65
N LEU A 213 7.08 -12.98 -36.33
CA LEU A 213 6.93 -11.58 -35.95
C LEU A 213 6.17 -11.52 -34.61
N VAL A 214 6.77 -10.99 -33.56
CA VAL A 214 6.11 -10.83 -32.25
C VAL A 214 5.48 -9.44 -32.14
N TRP A 215 4.27 -9.37 -31.61
CA TRP A 215 3.58 -8.10 -31.38
C TRP A 215 3.99 -7.42 -30.06
N GLY A 216 4.67 -6.29 -30.17
CA GLY A 216 5.04 -5.42 -29.04
C GLY A 216 4.08 -4.25 -28.78
N GLY A 217 2.99 -4.13 -29.55
CA GLY A 217 2.06 -3.00 -29.47
C GLY A 217 0.88 -3.21 -28.51
N THR A 218 -0.09 -2.31 -28.61
CA THR A 218 -1.32 -2.30 -27.79
C THR A 218 -2.09 -3.62 -27.90
N ARG A 219 -2.76 -3.98 -26.81
CA ARG A 219 -3.65 -5.14 -26.72
C ARG A 219 -5.01 -4.71 -26.19
N ALA A 220 -6.08 -5.27 -26.75
CA ALA A 220 -7.44 -5.15 -26.24
C ALA A 220 -7.87 -6.52 -25.70
N ASN A 221 -8.16 -6.60 -24.40
CA ASN A 221 -8.51 -7.87 -23.73
C ASN A 221 -7.50 -9.00 -24.03
N GLY A 222 -6.20 -8.68 -23.96
CA GLY A 222 -5.11 -9.62 -24.27
C GLY A 222 -4.88 -9.89 -25.76
N THR A 223 -5.76 -9.45 -26.66
CA THR A 223 -5.63 -9.65 -28.11
C THR A 223 -4.78 -8.53 -28.73
N PRO A 224 -3.72 -8.83 -29.50
CA PRO A 224 -2.99 -7.87 -30.31
C PRO A 224 -3.90 -7.05 -31.24
N VAL A 225 -3.88 -5.73 -31.13
CA VAL A 225 -4.69 -4.82 -31.95
C VAL A 225 -3.85 -3.69 -32.53
N VAL A 226 -4.24 -3.23 -33.71
CA VAL A 226 -3.67 -2.09 -34.41
C VAL A 226 -4.77 -1.09 -34.69
N SER A 227 -4.53 0.17 -34.34
CA SER A 227 -5.47 1.27 -34.55
C SER A 227 -4.90 2.26 -35.55
N TRP A 228 -5.69 2.63 -36.55
CA TRP A 228 -5.32 3.64 -37.54
C TRP A 228 -6.57 4.42 -37.96
N ARG A 229 -6.47 5.76 -37.93
CA ARG A 229 -7.56 6.71 -38.26
C ARG A 229 -8.89 6.37 -37.58
N GLY A 230 -8.86 6.10 -36.27
CA GLY A 230 -10.04 5.80 -35.45
C GLY A 230 -10.64 4.41 -35.66
N THR A 231 -10.11 3.60 -36.58
CA THR A 231 -10.51 2.20 -36.76
C THR A 231 -9.52 1.29 -36.05
N THR A 232 -10.01 0.22 -35.41
CA THR A 232 -9.18 -0.79 -34.74
C THR A 232 -9.45 -2.15 -35.34
N VAL A 233 -8.39 -2.86 -35.74
CA VAL A 233 -8.45 -4.25 -36.22
C VAL A 233 -7.46 -5.11 -35.42
N THR A 234 -7.66 -6.43 -35.41
CA THR A 234 -6.66 -7.31 -34.77
C THR A 234 -5.39 -7.37 -35.62
N ALA A 235 -4.22 -7.39 -34.96
CA ALA A 235 -2.94 -7.43 -35.65
C ALA A 235 -2.82 -8.69 -36.54
N ALA A 236 -3.35 -9.82 -36.09
CA ALA A 236 -3.40 -11.06 -36.87
C ALA A 236 -4.22 -10.93 -38.16
N ARG A 237 -5.40 -10.27 -38.10
CA ARG A 237 -6.24 -10.07 -39.29
C ARG A 237 -5.53 -9.18 -40.31
N LEU A 238 -4.92 -8.09 -39.85
CA LEU A 238 -4.17 -7.20 -40.73
C LEU A 238 -2.94 -7.91 -41.34
N ALA A 239 -2.18 -8.67 -40.54
CA ALA A 239 -1.02 -9.39 -41.02
C ALA A 239 -1.35 -10.42 -42.09
N LEU A 240 -2.42 -11.20 -41.88
CA LEU A 240 -2.86 -12.19 -42.87
C LEU A 240 -3.33 -11.50 -44.17
N ARG A 241 -4.02 -10.36 -44.05
CA ARG A 241 -4.41 -9.55 -45.22
C ARG A 241 -3.21 -9.05 -46.01
N LEU A 242 -2.19 -8.51 -45.32
CA LEU A 242 -0.95 -8.04 -45.95
C LEU A 242 -0.19 -9.18 -46.65
N HIS A 243 -0.23 -10.38 -46.09
CA HIS A 243 0.47 -11.54 -46.65
C HIS A 243 -0.24 -12.19 -47.83
N THR A 244 -1.56 -12.34 -47.76
CA THR A 244 -2.35 -13.08 -48.76
C THR A 244 -2.97 -12.18 -49.83
N GLY A 245 -2.98 -10.85 -49.62
CA GLY A 245 -3.63 -9.90 -50.51
C GLY A 245 -5.17 -9.94 -50.48
N ARG A 246 -5.79 -10.74 -49.60
CA ARG A 246 -7.25 -10.88 -49.46
C ARG A 246 -7.73 -10.62 -48.03
N GLU A 247 -9.01 -10.29 -47.88
CA GLU A 247 -9.61 -10.11 -46.56
C GLU A 247 -9.83 -11.48 -45.87
N PRO A 248 -9.43 -11.65 -44.59
CA PRO A 248 -9.59 -12.93 -43.91
C PRO A 248 -11.04 -13.32 -43.64
N GLU A 249 -11.36 -14.59 -43.77
CA GLU A 249 -12.70 -15.12 -43.51
C GLU A 249 -12.78 -15.81 -42.14
N GLY A 250 -13.68 -15.30 -41.28
CA GLY A 250 -13.85 -15.79 -39.92
C GLY A 250 -12.67 -15.45 -38.99
N ARG A 251 -12.50 -16.27 -37.94
CA ARG A 251 -11.45 -16.07 -36.93
C ARG A 251 -10.08 -16.42 -37.50
N VAL A 252 -9.12 -15.50 -37.38
CA VAL A 252 -7.70 -15.76 -37.69
C VAL A 252 -7.02 -16.36 -36.47
N THR A 253 -6.33 -17.48 -36.66
CA THR A 253 -5.59 -18.20 -35.61
C THR A 253 -4.14 -18.39 -36.04
N ARG A 254 -3.24 -18.58 -35.06
CA ARG A 254 -1.85 -18.96 -35.33
C ARG A 254 -1.78 -20.45 -35.64
N ALA A 255 -0.89 -20.82 -36.55
CA ALA A 255 -0.49 -22.19 -36.85
C ALA A 255 0.87 -22.55 -36.22
N CYS A 256 1.50 -21.61 -35.50
CA CYS A 256 2.76 -21.80 -34.79
C CYS A 256 2.58 -21.59 -33.29
N ASP A 257 3.54 -22.10 -32.50
CA ASP A 257 3.51 -22.04 -31.03
C ASP A 257 4.13 -20.76 -30.45
N VAL A 258 4.78 -19.93 -31.27
CA VAL A 258 5.43 -18.69 -30.80
C VAL A 258 4.38 -17.72 -30.23
N PRO A 259 4.45 -17.39 -28.92
CA PRO A 259 3.53 -16.46 -28.27
C PRO A 259 3.41 -15.13 -29.01
N LEU A 260 2.17 -14.70 -29.27
CA LEU A 260 1.85 -13.42 -29.92
C LEU A 260 2.44 -13.26 -31.33
N CYS A 261 2.77 -14.36 -32.00
CA CYS A 261 3.19 -14.33 -33.38
C CYS A 261 2.07 -13.75 -34.28
N VAL A 262 2.43 -12.75 -35.05
CA VAL A 262 1.60 -12.08 -36.06
C VAL A 262 2.25 -12.16 -37.45
N ALA A 263 3.18 -13.09 -37.68
CA ALA A 263 3.74 -13.32 -39.00
C ALA A 263 2.66 -13.87 -39.95
N GLY A 264 2.46 -13.23 -41.10
CA GLY A 264 1.47 -13.63 -42.10
C GLY A 264 1.50 -15.13 -42.45
N PRO A 265 2.67 -15.73 -42.74
CA PRO A 265 2.79 -17.18 -43.02
C PRO A 265 2.41 -18.09 -41.84
N CYS A 266 2.44 -17.58 -40.61
CA CYS A 266 2.09 -18.34 -39.40
C CYS A 266 0.60 -18.19 -39.03
N LEU A 267 -0.20 -17.53 -39.86
CA LEU A 267 -1.60 -17.24 -39.59
C LEU A 267 -2.49 -17.97 -40.61
N GLN A 268 -3.64 -18.41 -40.13
CA GLN A 268 -4.65 -19.08 -40.94
C GLN A 268 -6.04 -18.59 -40.55
N ASP A 269 -6.88 -18.36 -41.55
CA ASP A 269 -8.29 -18.08 -41.37
C ASP A 269 -9.13 -19.35 -41.56
N ARG A 270 -10.46 -19.23 -41.59
CA ARG A 270 -11.33 -20.42 -41.59
C ARG A 270 -11.13 -21.30 -42.84
N PRO A 271 -11.17 -20.79 -44.08
CA PRO A 271 -10.97 -21.62 -45.27
C PRO A 271 -9.60 -22.31 -45.33
N MET A 272 -8.54 -21.63 -44.86
CA MET A 272 -7.20 -22.24 -44.78
C MET A 272 -7.15 -23.40 -43.79
N ARG A 273 -7.84 -23.28 -42.65
CA ARG A 273 -7.95 -24.37 -41.67
C ARG A 273 -8.76 -25.53 -42.20
N GLU A 274 -9.89 -25.25 -42.85
CA GLU A 274 -10.76 -26.29 -43.45
C GLU A 274 -9.96 -27.10 -44.48
N ARG A 275 -9.27 -26.42 -45.41
CA ARG A 275 -8.40 -27.08 -46.40
C ARG A 275 -7.30 -27.92 -45.75
N THR A 276 -6.65 -27.39 -44.70
CA THR A 276 -5.62 -28.14 -43.96
C THR A 276 -6.21 -29.41 -43.34
N ASN A 277 -7.37 -29.30 -42.68
CA ASN A 277 -8.05 -30.44 -42.07
C ASN A 277 -8.51 -31.48 -43.10
N GLU A 278 -9.01 -31.05 -44.26
CA GLU A 278 -9.37 -31.94 -45.38
C GLU A 278 -8.15 -32.71 -45.90
N LEU A 279 -7.01 -32.04 -46.05
CA LEU A 279 -5.75 -32.69 -46.45
C LEU A 279 -5.29 -33.71 -45.41
N PHE A 280 -5.35 -33.37 -44.12
CA PHE A 280 -5.04 -34.31 -43.04
C PHE A 280 -5.98 -35.51 -43.04
N ALA A 281 -7.29 -35.29 -43.21
CA ALA A 281 -8.27 -36.36 -43.29
C ALA A 281 -8.05 -37.27 -44.52
N ALA A 282 -7.63 -36.72 -45.65
CA ALA A 282 -7.31 -37.50 -46.84
C ALA A 282 -6.06 -38.37 -46.67
N ILE A 283 -5.06 -37.90 -45.93
CA ILE A 283 -3.79 -38.62 -45.72
C ILE A 283 -3.91 -39.67 -44.60
N PHE A 284 -4.55 -39.32 -43.48
CA PHE A 284 -4.55 -40.12 -42.25
C PHE A 284 -5.91 -40.76 -41.93
N GLY A 285 -6.94 -40.49 -42.72
CA GLY A 285 -8.33 -40.84 -42.41
C GLY A 285 -8.98 -39.83 -41.45
N VAL A 286 -10.31 -39.87 -41.38
CA VAL A 286 -11.08 -39.11 -40.39
C VAL A 286 -10.92 -39.83 -39.05
N ALA A 287 -10.40 -39.16 -38.02
CA ALA A 287 -10.43 -39.70 -36.67
C ALA A 287 -11.90 -39.87 -36.24
N ALA A 288 -12.32 -41.13 -36.08
CA ALA A 288 -13.66 -41.50 -35.63
C ALA A 288 -13.90 -41.11 -34.16
#